data_AF-A0A151IZW4-F1
#
_entry.id   AF-A0A151IZW4-F1
#
_cell.length_a   1.000
_cell.length_b   1.000
_cell.length_c   1.000
_cell.angle_alpha   90.00
_cell.angle_beta   90.00
_cell.angle_gamma   90.00
#
_symmetry.space_group_name_H-M   'P 1'
#
loop_
_entity.id
_entity.type
_entity.pdbx_description
1 polymer ?
#
loop_
_entity_poly.entity_id
_entity_poly.type
_entity_poly.pdbx_seq_one_letter_code
_entity_poly.pdbx_strand_id
1 'polypeptide(L)'
;MQVWTSEKTKKCEFLSGIDYLIKNPSEAGRIRACCEEKIQTSSFSKEKCLAMLLSLNLSKSQYIHLRENSIENGIHQWQSYYQVQHAKLECYPPKDKITITETVASIELQAVLDMTTIRLLSLYEDKLHLYTNLKLICKWGFDGASNQSTYKQKFRDNSQCDDSCIFMTSFVQYNW
;
A
#
# COMPACT_ATOMS: atom_id res chain seq x y z
N MET A 1 13.21 -28.39 -29.56
CA MET A 1 12.80 -29.80 -29.31
C MET A 1 12.75 -30.16 -27.81
N GLN A 2 12.62 -29.20 -26.88
CA GLN A 2 12.52 -29.46 -25.42
C GLN A 2 11.13 -29.14 -24.81
N VAL A 3 10.28 -28.39 -25.52
CA VAL A 3 8.94 -28.00 -25.03
C VAL A 3 7.94 -29.16 -25.15
N TRP A 4 8.02 -29.92 -26.24
CA TRP A 4 7.14 -31.07 -26.53
C TRP A 4 7.32 -32.26 -25.57
N THR A 5 8.50 -32.41 -24.96
CA THR A 5 8.78 -33.48 -24.00
C THR A 5 8.20 -33.15 -22.63
N SER A 6 8.33 -31.90 -22.16
CA SER A 6 7.78 -31.44 -20.87
C SER A 6 6.26 -31.62 -20.78
N GLU A 7 5.55 -31.33 -21.87
CA GLU A 7 4.08 -31.35 -21.90
C GLU A 7 3.52 -32.78 -21.93
N LYS A 8 4.23 -33.72 -22.57
CA LYS A 8 3.91 -35.16 -22.50
C LYS A 8 4.13 -35.74 -21.11
N THR A 9 5.23 -35.37 -20.44
CA THR A 9 5.54 -35.89 -19.10
C THR A 9 4.49 -35.46 -18.06
N LYS A 10 4.09 -34.18 -18.08
CA LYS A 10 3.04 -33.66 -17.18
C LYS A 10 1.69 -34.36 -17.39
N LYS A 11 1.36 -34.69 -18.65
CA LYS A 11 0.12 -35.39 -18.98
C LYS A 11 0.11 -36.84 -18.46
N CYS A 12 1.25 -37.53 -18.53
CA CYS A 12 1.40 -38.88 -17.98
C CYS A 12 1.28 -38.90 -16.44
N GLU A 13 1.88 -37.92 -15.75
CA GLU A 13 1.79 -37.80 -14.29
C GLU A 13 0.36 -37.54 -13.82
N PHE A 14 -0.37 -36.64 -14.50
CA PHE A 14 -1.77 -36.36 -14.17
C PHE A 14 -2.67 -37.60 -14.32
N LEU A 15 -2.49 -38.34 -15.42
CA LEU A 15 -3.24 -39.59 -15.66
C LEU A 15 -2.92 -40.65 -14.60
N SER A 16 -1.66 -40.77 -14.18
CA SER A 16 -1.27 -41.68 -13.10
C SER A 16 -1.90 -41.29 -11.75
N GLY A 17 -2.04 -39.98 -11.49
CA GLY A 17 -2.73 -39.47 -10.31
C GLY A 17 -4.23 -39.77 -10.31
N ILE A 18 -4.89 -39.66 -11.47
CA ILE A 18 -6.30 -40.04 -11.63
C ILE A 18 -6.47 -41.55 -11.40
N ASP A 19 -5.63 -42.38 -12.02
CA ASP A 19 -5.71 -43.83 -11.89
C ASP A 19 -5.50 -44.29 -10.44
N TYR A 20 -4.60 -43.61 -9.71
CA TYR A 20 -4.41 -43.82 -8.27
C TYR A 20 -5.65 -43.47 -7.44
N LEU A 21 -6.32 -42.35 -7.76
CA LEU A 21 -7.54 -41.92 -7.07
C LEU A 21 -8.74 -42.85 -7.33
N ILE A 22 -8.86 -43.38 -8.55
CA ILE A 22 -9.87 -44.39 -8.90
C ILE A 22 -9.65 -45.67 -8.08
N LYS A 23 -8.39 -46.07 -7.88
CA LYS A 23 -8.01 -47.26 -7.10
C LYS A 23 -8.13 -47.04 -5.59
N ASN A 24 -8.04 -45.81 -5.10
CA ASN A 24 -8.00 -45.48 -3.67
C ASN A 24 -8.99 -44.33 -3.30
N PRO A 25 -10.30 -44.55 -3.40
CA PRO A 25 -11.30 -43.49 -3.19
C PRO A 25 -11.32 -42.95 -1.75
N SER A 26 -10.88 -43.72 -0.76
CA SER A 26 -10.75 -43.26 0.64
C SER A 26 -9.67 -42.19 0.82
N GLU A 27 -8.66 -42.16 -0.05
CA GLU A 27 -7.52 -41.23 0.03
C GLU A 27 -7.82 -39.87 -0.61
N ALA A 28 -8.92 -39.76 -1.38
CA ALA A 28 -9.33 -38.53 -2.04
C ALA A 28 -9.55 -37.38 -1.05
N GLY A 29 -10.10 -37.67 0.14
CA GLY A 29 -10.27 -36.67 1.19
C GLY A 29 -8.94 -36.11 1.71
N ARG A 30 -7.94 -36.98 1.90
CA ARG A 30 -6.60 -36.59 2.39
C ARG A 30 -5.82 -35.80 1.34
N ILE A 31 -5.91 -36.22 0.07
CA ILE A 31 -5.27 -35.52 -1.05
C ILE A 31 -5.92 -34.15 -1.27
N ARG A 32 -7.26 -34.07 -1.19
CA ARG A 32 -7.99 -32.80 -1.26
C ARG A 32 -7.53 -31.84 -0.16
N ALA A 33 -7.51 -32.30 1.10
CA ALA A 33 -7.06 -31.48 2.23
C ALA A 33 -5.61 -30.98 2.05
N CYS A 34 -4.69 -31.85 1.62
CA CYS A 34 -3.29 -31.49 1.34
C CYS A 34 -3.15 -30.44 0.21
N CYS A 35 -3.97 -30.55 -0.83
CA CYS A 35 -4.00 -29.57 -1.92
C CYS A 35 -4.61 -28.24 -1.46
N GLU A 36 -5.70 -28.27 -0.69
CA GLU A 36 -6.38 -27.08 -0.16
C GLU A 36 -5.51 -26.32 0.85
N GLU A 37 -4.81 -27.03 1.76
CA GLU A 37 -3.84 -26.43 2.70
C GLU A 37 -2.66 -25.76 1.98
N LYS A 38 -2.20 -26.30 0.85
CA LYS A 38 -1.12 -25.70 0.06
C LYS A 38 -1.55 -24.47 -0.76
N ILE A 39 -2.85 -24.21 -0.92
CA ILE A 39 -3.41 -23.05 -1.63
C ILE A 39 -3.72 -21.90 -0.64
N GLN A 40 -3.13 -21.91 0.56
CA GLN A 40 -3.28 -20.79 1.48
C GLN A 40 -2.40 -19.61 1.04
N THR A 41 -2.85 -18.92 -0.01
CA THR A 41 -2.26 -17.63 -0.40
C THR A 41 -2.72 -16.59 0.60
N SER A 42 -1.84 -16.22 1.54
CA SER A 42 -2.11 -15.11 2.45
C SER A 42 -2.37 -13.85 1.62
N SER A 43 -3.58 -13.29 1.70
CA SER A 43 -3.89 -12.02 1.06
C SER A 43 -2.91 -10.95 1.55
N PHE A 44 -2.51 -10.05 0.65
CA PHE A 44 -1.69 -8.91 1.04
C PHE A 44 -2.44 -8.05 2.05
N SER A 45 -1.71 -7.43 2.98
CA SER A 45 -2.31 -6.43 3.87
C SER A 45 -2.69 -5.18 3.07
N LYS A 46 -3.63 -4.38 3.60
CA LYS A 46 -4.04 -3.12 2.96
C LYS A 46 -2.87 -2.13 2.86
N GLU A 47 -1.95 -2.15 3.81
CA GLU A 47 -0.73 -1.33 3.83
C GLU A 47 0.24 -1.76 2.74
N LYS A 48 0.41 -3.08 2.53
CA LYS A 48 1.25 -3.61 1.44
C LYS A 48 0.67 -3.22 0.08
N CYS A 49 -0.64 -3.32 -0.11
CA CYS A 49 -1.31 -2.86 -1.32
C CYS A 49 -1.16 -1.35 -1.54
N LEU A 50 -1.27 -0.53 -0.48
CA LEU A 50 -1.01 0.91 -0.55
C LEU A 50 0.44 1.21 -0.96
N ALA A 51 1.41 0.51 -0.35
CA ALA A 51 2.83 0.65 -0.68
C ALA A 51 3.11 0.29 -2.15
N MET A 52 2.50 -0.78 -2.68
CA MET A 52 2.60 -1.16 -4.09
C MET A 52 1.98 -0.10 -5.01
N LEU A 53 0.80 0.43 -4.67
CA LEU A 53 0.14 1.50 -5.43
C LEU A 53 1.05 2.73 -5.56
N LEU A 54 1.71 3.14 -4.47
CA LEU A 54 2.61 4.28 -4.46
C LEU A 54 3.93 3.98 -5.20
N SER A 55 4.54 2.82 -4.95
CA SER A 55 5.84 2.45 -5.54
C SER A 55 5.77 2.29 -7.05
N LEU A 56 4.62 1.84 -7.56
CA LEU A 56 4.35 1.68 -9.00
C LEU A 56 3.68 2.91 -9.62
N ASN A 57 3.44 3.97 -8.84
CA ASN A 57 2.74 5.19 -9.26
C ASN A 57 1.40 4.92 -9.97
N LEU A 58 0.60 3.98 -9.43
CA LEU A 58 -0.67 3.59 -10.03
C LEU A 58 -1.78 4.57 -9.66
N SER A 59 -2.60 4.93 -10.65
CA SER A 59 -3.87 5.57 -10.42
C SER A 59 -4.88 4.61 -9.78
N LYS A 60 -5.97 5.14 -9.23
CA LYS A 60 -7.09 4.33 -8.70
C LYS A 60 -7.62 3.35 -9.74
N SER A 61 -7.85 3.79 -10.98
CA SER A 61 -8.40 2.95 -12.05
C SER A 61 -7.41 1.86 -12.46
N GLN A 62 -6.12 2.19 -12.59
CA GLN A 62 -5.07 1.22 -12.90
C GLN A 62 -4.97 0.14 -11.82
N TYR A 63 -5.03 0.53 -10.54
CA TYR A 63 -5.03 -0.43 -9.43
C TYR A 63 -6.25 -1.36 -9.46
N ILE A 64 -7.45 -0.82 -9.70
CA ILE A 64 -8.69 -1.61 -9.78
C ILE A 64 -8.59 -2.60 -10.94
N HIS A 65 -8.16 -2.14 -12.11
CA HIS A 65 -8.01 -2.99 -13.29
C HIS A 65 -6.95 -4.08 -13.09
N LEU A 66 -5.80 -3.76 -12.49
CA LEU A 66 -4.76 -4.74 -12.12
C LEU A 66 -5.32 -5.84 -11.21
N ARG A 67 -6.13 -5.46 -10.22
CA ARG A 67 -6.77 -6.40 -9.30
C ARG A 67 -7.81 -7.27 -10.02
N GLU A 68 -8.66 -6.68 -10.85
CA GLU A 68 -9.68 -7.40 -11.62
C GLU A 68 -9.02 -8.43 -12.54
N ASN A 69 -8.00 -8.02 -13.30
CA ASN A 69 -7.24 -8.92 -14.15
C ASN A 69 -6.52 -10.02 -13.32
N SER A 70 -6.00 -9.71 -12.14
CA SER A 70 -5.42 -10.71 -11.24
C SER A 70 -6.46 -11.76 -10.82
N ILE A 71 -7.68 -11.32 -10.48
CA ILE A 71 -8.80 -12.20 -10.09
C ILE A 71 -9.23 -13.09 -11.25
N GLU A 72 -9.32 -12.54 -12.47
CA GLU A 72 -9.62 -13.31 -13.69
C GLU A 72 -8.58 -14.42 -13.93
N ASN A 73 -7.33 -14.20 -13.53
CA ASN A 73 -6.23 -15.17 -13.61
C ASN A 73 -6.10 -16.05 -12.36
N GLY A 74 -7.09 -16.05 -11.45
CA GLY A 74 -7.10 -16.88 -10.24
C GLY A 74 -6.20 -16.38 -9.10
N ILE A 75 -5.71 -15.13 -9.17
CA ILE A 75 -4.87 -14.51 -8.15
C ILE A 75 -5.72 -13.60 -7.25
N HIS A 76 -6.05 -14.09 -6.05
CA HIS A 76 -6.92 -13.40 -5.09
C HIS A 76 -6.16 -12.69 -3.95
N GLN A 77 -4.88 -12.38 -4.14
CA GLN A 77 -4.03 -11.80 -3.10
C GLN A 77 -4.26 -10.30 -2.86
N TRP A 78 -4.80 -9.57 -3.85
CA TRP A 78 -4.93 -8.11 -3.80
C TRP A 78 -6.16 -7.62 -3.03
N GLN A 79 -5.96 -6.68 -2.12
CA GLN A 79 -7.05 -6.03 -1.39
C GLN A 79 -7.87 -5.11 -2.30
N SER A 80 -9.14 -4.92 -1.99
CA SER A 80 -9.98 -3.97 -2.73
C SER A 80 -9.46 -2.53 -2.53
N TYR A 81 -9.78 -1.63 -3.48
CA TYR A 81 -9.41 -0.22 -3.34
C TYR A 81 -10.02 0.42 -2.09
N TYR A 82 -11.18 -0.05 -1.63
CA TYR A 82 -11.79 0.40 -0.38
C TYR A 82 -10.90 0.14 0.84
N GLN A 83 -10.26 -1.02 0.91
CA GLN A 83 -9.31 -1.35 1.98
C GLN A 83 -8.03 -0.49 1.88
N VAL A 84 -7.53 -0.25 0.66
CA VAL A 84 -6.39 0.66 0.43
C VAL A 84 -6.74 2.10 0.83
N GLN A 85 -7.98 2.53 0.61
CA GLN A 85 -8.47 3.84 1.05
C GLN A 85 -8.45 3.95 2.58
N HIS A 86 -8.84 2.90 3.30
CA HIS A 86 -8.72 2.88 4.77
C HIS A 86 -7.26 3.02 5.21
N ALA A 87 -6.33 2.31 4.56
CA ALA A 87 -4.90 2.47 4.84
C ALA A 87 -4.39 3.91 4.57
N LYS A 88 -4.95 4.61 3.56
CA LYS A 88 -4.65 6.03 3.33
C LYS A 88 -5.17 6.90 4.48
N LEU A 89 -6.40 6.65 4.93
CA LEU A 89 -7.03 7.43 6.01
C LEU A 89 -6.27 7.28 7.34
N GLU A 90 -5.74 6.08 7.62
CA GLU A 90 -4.89 5.84 8.80
C GLU A 90 -3.55 6.59 8.75
N CYS A 91 -3.12 7.03 7.56
CA CYS A 91 -1.92 7.86 7.40
C CYS A 91 -2.22 9.36 7.48
N TYR A 92 -3.49 9.77 7.57
CA TYR A 92 -3.86 11.18 7.56
C TYR A 92 -3.96 11.76 8.97
N PRO A 93 -3.55 13.03 9.15
CA PRO A 93 -3.71 13.72 10.41
C PRO A 93 -5.19 13.98 10.73
N PRO A 94 -5.50 14.25 12.01
CA PRO A 94 -6.84 14.66 12.41
C PRO A 94 -7.32 15.88 11.61
N LYS A 95 -8.57 15.86 11.15
CA LYS A 95 -9.11 16.89 10.23
C LYS A 95 -9.11 18.29 10.83
N ASP A 96 -9.31 18.39 12.14
CA ASP A 96 -9.27 19.64 12.91
C ASP A 96 -7.87 20.25 13.00
N LYS A 97 -6.83 19.49 12.65
CA LYS A 97 -5.41 19.91 12.65
C LYS A 97 -4.91 20.36 11.29
N ILE A 98 -5.75 20.26 10.26
CA ILE A 98 -5.43 20.58 8.87
C ILE A 98 -6.17 21.85 8.49
N THR A 99 -5.45 22.85 7.99
CA THR A 99 -6.03 24.04 7.39
C THR A 99 -5.79 23.99 5.88
N ILE A 100 -6.86 24.05 5.10
CA ILE A 100 -6.80 24.12 3.63
C ILE A 100 -7.64 25.32 3.19
N THR A 101 -6.99 26.26 2.53
CA THR A 101 -7.62 27.37 1.80
C THR A 101 -7.29 27.22 0.31
N GLU A 102 -7.70 28.20 -0.51
CA GLU A 102 -7.38 28.19 -1.93
C GLU A 102 -5.88 28.39 -2.22
N THR A 103 -5.13 28.95 -1.26
CA THR A 103 -3.73 29.38 -1.45
C THR A 103 -2.76 28.71 -0.47
N VAL A 104 -3.25 28.11 0.61
CA VAL A 104 -2.41 27.54 1.67
C VAL A 104 -2.97 26.20 2.11
N ALA A 105 -2.07 25.23 2.27
CA ALA A 105 -2.33 24.02 3.04
C ALA A 105 -1.30 23.96 4.18
N SER A 106 -1.78 23.87 5.41
CA SER A 106 -0.92 23.78 6.59
C SER A 106 -1.47 22.78 7.60
N ILE A 107 -0.59 22.34 8.47
CA ILE A 107 -0.89 21.38 9.52
C ILE A 107 -0.20 21.80 10.82
N GLU A 108 -0.86 21.59 11.95
CA GLU A 108 -0.25 21.79 13.26
C GLU A 108 1.01 20.90 13.42
N LEU A 109 2.15 21.51 13.73
CA LEU A 109 3.42 20.81 13.90
C LEU A 109 3.32 19.67 14.94
N GLN A 110 2.62 19.89 16.04
CA GLN A 110 2.45 18.87 17.09
C GLN A 110 1.71 17.64 16.56
N ALA A 111 0.64 17.83 15.77
CA ALA A 111 -0.12 16.71 15.19
C ALA A 111 0.76 15.85 14.26
N VAL A 112 1.67 16.49 13.53
CA VAL A 112 2.63 15.80 12.68
C VAL A 112 3.65 15.01 13.49
N LEU A 113 4.24 15.63 14.53
CA LEU A 113 5.21 14.98 15.41
C LEU A 113 4.59 13.77 16.13
N ASP A 114 3.37 13.91 16.64
CA ASP A 114 2.65 12.84 17.35
C ASP A 114 2.39 11.66 16.42
N MET A 115 1.85 11.92 15.22
CA MET A 115 1.58 10.85 14.26
C MET A 115 2.85 10.15 13.78
N THR A 116 3.91 10.90 13.46
CA THR A 116 5.19 10.31 13.07
C THR A 116 5.76 9.47 14.20
N THR A 117 5.66 9.95 15.46
CA THR A 117 6.11 9.20 16.64
C THR A 117 5.33 7.90 16.80
N ILE A 118 3.99 7.94 16.78
CA ILE A 118 3.13 6.76 16.90
C ILE A 118 3.47 5.71 15.83
N ARG A 119 3.61 6.15 14.57
CA ARG A 119 3.94 5.26 13.44
C ARG A 119 5.35 4.69 13.52
N LEU A 120 6.31 5.43 14.08
CA LEU A 120 7.65 4.91 14.32
C LEU A 120 7.62 3.87 15.45
N LEU A 121 6.94 4.17 16.56
CA LEU A 121 6.86 3.27 17.71
C LEU A 121 6.11 1.97 17.37
N SER A 122 5.09 2.01 16.50
CA SER A 122 4.39 0.80 16.04
C SER A 122 5.27 -0.15 15.21
N LEU A 123 6.47 0.27 14.77
CA LEU A 123 7.43 -0.63 14.14
C LEU A 123 8.26 -1.42 15.16
N TYR A 124 8.22 -1.03 16.44
CA TYR A 124 9.06 -1.58 17.52
C TYR A 124 8.22 -2.19 18.66
N GLU A 125 6.98 -2.60 18.39
CA GLU A 125 5.95 -3.01 19.38
C GLU A 125 6.49 -3.90 20.52
N ASP A 126 7.39 -4.84 20.23
CA ASP A 126 7.89 -5.80 21.21
C ASP A 126 8.91 -5.25 22.23
N LYS A 127 9.51 -4.08 21.98
CA LYS A 127 10.64 -3.57 22.79
C LYS A 127 10.36 -2.23 23.47
N LEU A 128 9.21 -1.62 23.20
CA LEU A 128 8.93 -0.25 23.63
C LEU A 128 8.88 -0.08 25.16
N HIS A 129 8.31 -1.07 25.86
CA HIS A 129 8.13 -1.05 27.31
C HIS A 129 9.45 -1.02 28.11
N LEU A 130 10.58 -1.31 27.45
CA LEU A 130 11.92 -1.31 28.06
C LEU A 130 12.54 0.09 28.13
N TYR A 131 11.96 1.08 27.45
CA TYR A 131 12.52 2.41 27.34
C TYR A 131 11.62 3.47 27.97
N THR A 132 12.22 4.40 28.71
CA THR A 132 11.56 5.60 29.21
C THR A 132 12.28 6.83 28.67
N ASN A 133 11.57 7.95 28.48
CA ASN A 133 12.14 9.23 28.03
C ASN A 133 12.84 9.18 26.66
N LEU A 134 12.22 8.51 25.68
CA LEU A 134 12.69 8.53 24.29
C LEU A 134 12.71 9.97 23.75
N LYS A 135 13.77 10.31 23.01
CA LYS A 135 13.92 11.61 22.36
C LYS A 135 13.82 11.43 20.86
N LEU A 136 12.83 12.06 20.24
CA LEU A 136 12.76 12.18 18.80
C LEU A 136 13.57 13.40 18.36
N ILE A 137 14.65 13.16 17.62
CA ILE A 137 15.46 14.22 17.01
C ILE A 137 14.97 14.44 15.60
N CYS A 138 14.63 15.69 15.27
CA CYS A 138 14.11 16.08 13.96
C CYS A 138 14.96 17.21 13.36
N LYS A 139 14.97 17.26 12.03
CA LYS A 139 15.40 18.42 11.24
C LYS A 139 14.20 19.00 10.51
N TRP A 140 14.17 20.30 10.31
CA TRP A 140 13.16 20.98 9.49
C TRP A 140 13.81 22.05 8.62
N GLY A 141 13.08 22.50 7.61
CA GLY A 141 13.50 23.56 6.70
C GLY A 141 12.37 23.93 5.75
N PHE A 142 12.65 24.85 4.84
CA PHE A 142 11.69 25.29 3.83
C PHE A 142 12.41 25.64 2.53
N ASP A 143 11.70 25.56 1.42
CA ASP A 143 12.19 25.93 0.10
C ASP A 143 11.06 26.47 -0.78
N GLY A 144 11.42 27.23 -1.81
CA GLY A 144 10.51 27.80 -2.79
C GLY A 144 10.88 27.36 -4.20
N ALA A 145 9.88 26.98 -4.99
CA ALA A 145 10.04 26.64 -6.40
C ALA A 145 9.10 27.46 -7.28
N SER A 146 9.64 28.05 -8.34
CA SER A 146 8.89 28.79 -9.37
C SER A 146 8.56 27.89 -10.58
N ASN A 147 7.92 28.46 -11.61
CA ASN A 147 7.53 27.79 -12.86
C ASN A 147 6.60 26.58 -12.67
N GLN A 148 5.68 26.66 -11.70
CA GLN A 148 4.59 25.70 -11.56
C GLN A 148 3.53 25.91 -12.65
N SER A 149 2.78 24.86 -12.96
CA SER A 149 1.68 24.95 -13.93
C SER A 149 0.52 25.76 -13.35
N THR A 150 0.12 26.83 -14.04
CA THR A 150 -0.98 27.69 -13.60
C THR A 150 -2.35 27.14 -14.00
N TYR A 151 -3.31 27.13 -13.09
CA TYR A 151 -4.68 26.72 -13.37
C TYR A 151 -5.55 27.92 -13.80
N LYS A 152 -6.58 27.66 -14.62
CA LYS A 152 -7.54 28.70 -15.05
C LYS A 152 -8.63 29.00 -14.01
N GLN A 153 -8.54 28.41 -12.83
CA GLN A 153 -9.51 28.60 -11.75
C GLN A 153 -9.25 29.95 -11.07
N LYS A 154 -10.32 30.73 -10.87
CA LYS A 154 -10.21 32.02 -10.18
C LYS A 154 -10.20 31.80 -8.66
N PHE A 155 -9.36 32.57 -7.97
CA PHE A 155 -9.41 32.72 -6.51
C PHE A 155 -10.63 33.56 -6.10
N ARG A 156 -11.25 33.22 -4.98
CA ARG A 156 -12.43 33.92 -4.44
C ARG A 156 -12.09 35.32 -3.95
N ASP A 157 -10.95 35.48 -3.32
CA ASP A 157 -10.42 36.79 -2.95
C ASP A 157 -9.73 37.37 -4.18
N ASN A 158 -10.24 38.49 -4.70
CA ASN A 158 -9.70 39.23 -5.87
C ASN A 158 -8.28 39.81 -5.62
N SER A 159 -7.51 39.26 -4.69
CA SER A 159 -6.09 39.53 -4.52
C SER A 159 -5.30 39.05 -5.74
N GLN A 160 -4.13 39.66 -5.97
CA GLN A 160 -3.13 39.20 -6.93
C GLN A 160 -2.51 37.86 -6.48
N CYS A 161 -3.33 36.82 -6.35
CA CYS A 161 -2.88 35.46 -6.07
C CYS A 161 -2.48 34.80 -7.38
N ASP A 162 -1.32 34.16 -7.36
CA ASP A 162 -0.69 33.46 -8.48
C ASP A 162 -0.24 32.09 -7.98
N ASP A 163 -0.53 31.04 -8.75
CA ASP A 163 -0.16 29.65 -8.48
C ASP A 163 1.11 29.20 -9.25
N SER A 164 1.81 30.15 -9.90
CA SER A 164 3.08 29.89 -10.60
C SER A 164 4.24 29.50 -9.68
N CYS A 165 4.11 29.68 -8.36
CA CYS A 165 5.13 29.39 -7.37
C CYS A 165 4.57 28.57 -6.20
N ILE A 166 5.37 27.65 -5.67
CA ILE A 166 5.07 26.90 -4.44
C ILE A 166 6.15 27.18 -3.39
N PHE A 167 5.72 27.40 -2.15
CA PHE A 167 6.60 27.48 -0.98
C PHE A 167 6.22 26.38 -0.01
N MET A 168 7.18 25.54 0.38
CA MET A 168 6.93 24.36 1.20
C MET A 168 7.85 24.38 2.42
N THR A 169 7.27 24.13 3.60
CA THR A 169 8.01 23.80 4.81
C THR A 169 7.93 22.31 5.05
N SER A 170 9.07 21.69 5.32
CA SER A 170 9.21 20.24 5.47
C SER A 170 9.98 19.91 6.75
N PHE A 171 9.67 18.77 7.35
CA PHE A 171 10.41 18.21 8.47
C PHE A 171 10.76 16.74 8.18
N VAL A 172 11.79 16.25 8.86
CA VAL A 172 12.24 14.86 8.75
C VAL A 172 12.78 14.39 10.09
N GLN A 173 12.46 13.17 10.50
CA GLN A 173 13.10 12.51 11.63
C GLN A 173 14.56 12.19 11.29
N TYR A 174 15.46 12.42 12.23
CA TYR A 174 16.90 12.20 12.08
C TYR A 174 17.32 11.00 12.93
N ASN A 175 17.97 10.02 12.30
CA ASN A 175 18.61 8.91 13.00
C ASN A 175 20.12 9.13 12.97
N TRP A 176 20.76 9.03 14.14
CA TRP A 176 22.22 8.98 14.27
C TRP A 176 22.73 7.57 14.05
#